data_AF-A0A936KFX8-F1
#
_entry.id   AF-A0A936KFX8-F1
#
_cell.length_a   1.000
_cell.length_b   1.000
_cell.length_c   1.000
_cell.angle_alpha   90.00
_cell.angle_beta   90.00
_cell.angle_gamma   90.00
#
_symmetry.space_group_name_H-M   'P 1'
#
loop_
_entity.id
_entity.type
_entity.pdbx_description
1 polymer ?
#
loop_
_entity_poly.entity_id
_entity_poly.type
_entity_poly.pdbx_seq_one_letter_code
_entity_poly.pdbx_strand_id
1 'polypeptide(L)' 'MATANTQAETVRDDDITEEPIPAMQQLLDNPFLLLFIGIAMPTVLYIVWGVMEIVGIPIAK' A
#
# COMPACT_ATOMS: atom_id res chain seq x y z
N MET A 1 -35.66 23.37 -46.14
CA MET A 1 -36.38 22.87 -44.94
C MET A 1 -36.29 21.35 -45.03
N ALA A 2 -35.47 20.60 -44.29
CA ALA A 2 -35.10 20.71 -42.89
C ALA A 2 -33.59 20.48 -42.69
N THR A 3 -32.97 21.45 -42.02
CA THR A 3 -31.68 21.32 -41.34
C THR A 3 -32.01 20.88 -39.92
N ALA A 4 -31.70 19.64 -39.52
CA ALA A 4 -31.58 19.21 -38.11
C ALA A 4 -31.32 17.70 -37.99
N ASN A 5 -30.19 17.20 -38.49
CA ASN A 5 -29.58 16.02 -37.88
C ASN A 5 -28.48 16.51 -36.94
N THR A 6 -28.95 17.04 -35.80
CA THR A 6 -28.35 16.97 -34.46
C THR A 6 -27.31 15.83 -34.42
N GLN A 7 -26.01 16.12 -34.47
CA GLN A 7 -25.14 16.33 -33.29
C GLN A 7 -25.42 15.39 -32.09
N ALA A 8 -25.91 14.18 -32.34
CA ALA A 8 -26.19 13.18 -31.31
C ALA A 8 -25.32 11.93 -31.53
N GLU A 9 -23.99 12.07 -31.46
CA GLU A 9 -23.10 11.01 -30.96
C GLU A 9 -21.67 11.55 -30.80
N THR A 10 -21.48 12.56 -29.96
CA THR A 10 -20.17 12.76 -29.33
C THR A 10 -20.37 12.61 -27.83
N VAL A 11 -20.86 11.44 -27.42
CA VAL A 11 -20.61 10.97 -26.06
C VAL A 11 -19.12 10.64 -26.05
N ARG A 12 -18.31 11.67 -25.78
CA ARG A 12 -16.93 11.49 -25.36
C ARG A 12 -17.04 10.83 -23.99
N ASP A 13 -16.95 9.50 -23.98
CA ASP A 13 -16.81 8.66 -22.80
C ASP A 13 -15.40 8.84 -22.19
N ASP A 14 -14.96 10.09 -22.07
CA ASP A 14 -13.62 10.49 -21.61
C ASP A 14 -13.68 11.04 -20.17
N ASP A 15 -14.79 10.86 -19.45
CA ASP A 15 -14.96 11.32 -18.07
C ASP A 15 -15.02 10.14 -17.09
N ILE A 16 -14.24 9.09 -17.36
CA ILE A 16 -13.79 8.19 -16.30
C ILE A 16 -12.80 8.98 -15.43
N THR A 17 -13.33 9.81 -14.54
CA THR A 17 -12.58 10.40 -13.44
C THR A 17 -11.72 9.30 -12.82
N GLU A 18 -10.40 9.37 -13.01
CA GLU A 18 -9.44 8.46 -12.41
C GLU A 18 -9.57 8.59 -10.89
N GLU A 19 -10.38 7.72 -10.27
CA GLU A 19 -10.56 7.72 -8.83
C GLU A 19 -9.18 7.45 -8.20
N PRO A 20 -8.71 8.32 -7.29
CA PRO A 20 -7.42 8.12 -6.63
C PRO A 20 -7.38 6.76 -5.94
N ILE A 21 -6.43 5.92 -6.32
CA ILE A 21 -6.29 4.57 -5.75
C ILE A 21 -6.05 4.70 -4.24
N PRO A 22 -6.91 4.11 -3.39
CA PRO A 22 -6.79 4.17 -1.93
C PRO A 22 -5.39 3.76 -1.45
N ALA A 23 -4.78 4.55 -0.55
CA ALA A 23 -3.42 4.30 -0.05
C ALA A 23 -3.27 2.93 0.64
N MET A 24 -4.36 2.41 1.24
CA MET A 24 -4.37 1.09 1.86
C MET A 24 -4.28 -0.04 0.83
N GLN A 25 -4.87 0.14 -0.36
CA GLN A 25 -4.75 -0.81 -1.47
C GLN A 25 -3.33 -0.80 -2.02
N GLN A 26 -2.74 0.37 -2.27
CA GLN A 26 -1.35 0.45 -2.75
C GLN A 26 -0.34 -0.20 -1.79
N LEU A 27 -0.60 -0.17 -0.48
CA LEU A 27 0.23 -0.87 0.49
C LEU A 27 0.08 -2.41 0.39
N LEU A 28 -1.13 -2.89 0.11
CA LEU A 28 -1.44 -4.32 -0.01
C LEU A 28 -1.15 -4.91 -1.40
N ASP A 29 -1.12 -4.06 -2.44
CA ASP A 29 -0.87 -4.46 -3.83
C ASP A 29 0.62 -4.65 -4.14
N ASN A 30 1.50 -4.18 -3.24
CA ASN A 30 2.94 -4.31 -3.37
C ASN A 30 3.46 -5.53 -2.61
N PRO A 31 3.77 -6.65 -3.29
CA PRO A 31 4.22 -7.89 -2.62
C PRO A 31 5.50 -7.70 -1.80
N PHE A 32 6.37 -6.77 -2.19
CA PHE A 32 7.59 -6.44 -1.43
C PHE A 32 7.29 -5.72 -0.12
N LEU A 33 6.26 -4.86 -0.07
CA LEU A 33 5.84 -4.19 1.16
C LEU A 33 5.21 -5.19 2.13
N LEU A 34 4.37 -6.12 1.63
CA LEU A 34 3.89 -7.24 2.45
C LEU A 34 5.02 -8.12 2.97
N LEU A 35 5.98 -8.48 2.11
CA LEU A 35 7.14 -9.30 2.50
C LEU A 35 7.98 -8.58 3.54
N PHE A 36 8.24 -7.29 3.33
CA PHE A 36 9.01 -6.48 4.26
C PHE A 36 8.31 -6.42 5.61
N ILE A 37 7.02 -6.09 5.67
CA ILE A 37 6.30 -6.04 6.96
C ILE A 37 6.24 -7.45 7.59
N GLY A 38 6.02 -8.49 6.79
CA GLY A 38 5.92 -9.87 7.26
C GLY A 38 7.21 -10.41 7.89
N ILE A 39 8.38 -10.00 7.40
CA ILE A 39 9.67 -10.43 7.94
C ILE A 39 10.23 -9.41 8.93
N ALA A 40 10.14 -8.12 8.62
CA ALA A 40 10.68 -7.05 9.46
C ALA A 40 9.99 -7.01 10.83
N MET A 41 8.67 -7.22 10.89
CA MET A 41 7.95 -7.26 12.18
C MET A 41 8.52 -8.29 13.16
N PRO A 42 8.55 -9.60 12.85
CA PRO A 42 9.13 -10.57 13.76
C PRO A 42 10.63 -10.36 13.96
N THR A 43 11.39 -10.00 12.91
CA THR A 43 12.83 -9.78 13.04
C THR A 43 13.16 -8.66 14.03
N VAL A 44 12.53 -7.50 13.92
CA VAL A 44 12.77 -6.38 14.83
C VAL A 44 12.33 -6.74 16.25
N LEU A 45 11.18 -7.39 16.42
CA LEU A 45 10.71 -7.86 17.71
C LEU A 45 11.73 -8.80 18.37
N TYR A 46 12.20 -9.81 17.65
CA TYR A 46 13.19 -10.77 18.17
C TYR A 46 14.53 -10.11 18.48
N ILE A 47 14.98 -9.15 17.66
CA ILE A 47 16.21 -8.41 17.95
C ILE A 47 16.07 -7.61 19.23
N VAL A 48 15.03 -6.79 19.36
CA VAL A 48 14.81 -5.96 20.55
C VAL A 48 14.66 -6.82 21.78
N TRP A 49 13.88 -7.91 21.68
CA TRP A 49 13.69 -8.86 22.77
C TRP A 49 15.02 -9.53 23.17
N GLY A 50 15.79 -10.03 22.21
CA GLY A 50 17.09 -10.64 22.48
C GLY A 50 18.12 -9.67 23.04
N VAL A 51 18.11 -8.40 22.62
CA VAL A 51 18.98 -7.37 23.21
C VAL A 51 18.60 -7.10 24.66
N MET A 52 17.30 -7.01 24.97
CA MET A 52 16.82 -6.86 26.35
C MET A 52 17.21 -8.07 27.22
N GLU A 53 17.14 -9.29 26.67
CA GLU A 53 17.59 -10.51 27.34
C GLU A 53 19.09 -10.44 27.66
N ILE A 54 19.94 -10.08 26.70
CA ILE A 54 21.40 -10.00 26.87
C ILE A 54 21.79 -8.94 27.90
N VAL A 55 21.19 -7.74 27.86
CA VAL A 55 21.50 -6.67 28.83
C VAL A 55 21.05 -7.04 30.25
N GLY A 56 20.00 -7.86 30.37
CA GLY A 56 19.50 -8.35 31.64
C GLY A 56 20.35 -9.45 32.28
N ILE A 57 21.26 -10.09 31.54
CA ILE A 57 22.15 -11.13 32.09
C ILE A 57 23.23 -10.45 32.95
N PRO A 58 23.25 -10.68 34.27
CA PRO A 58 24.30 -10.13 35.11
C PRO A 58 25.63 -10.79 34.73
N ILE A 59 26.59 -9.97 34.29
CA ILE A 59 27.97 -10.39 34.10
C ILE A 59 28.50 -10.76 35.49
N ALA A 60 28.71 -12.05 35.75
CA ALA A 60 29.27 -12.53 37.01
C ALA A 60 30.63 -11.84 37.26
N LYS A 61 30.81 -11.36 38.49
CA LYS A 61 32.00 -10.63 38.95
C LYS A 61 33.15 -11.56 39.28
#